data_AF-A0A4W3H218-F1
#
_entry.id   AF-A0A4W3H218-F1
#
_cell.length_a   1.000
_cell.length_b   1.000
_cell.length_c   1.000
_cell.angle_alpha   90.00
_cell.angle_beta   90.00
_cell.angle_gamma   90.00
#
_symmetry.space_group_name_H-M   'P 1'
#
loop_
_entity.id
_entity.type
_entity.pdbx_description
1 polymer ?
#
loop_
_entity_poly.entity_id
_entity_poly.type
_entity_poly.pdbx_seq_one_letter_code
_entity_poly.pdbx_strand_id
1 'polypeptide(L)' 'MAAFVAKNRRTTLERAEKFVSPLYFTDVNLRGRLFGARCPVDSLSYFLTPSRIPYEEAVKRDFKAAKVGDSFGPT' A
#
# COMPACT_ATOMS: atom_id res chain seq x y z
N MET A 1 -43.28 -19.87 -5.49
CA MET A 1 -42.73 -20.08 -6.85
C MET A 1 -41.22 -20.12 -6.74
N ALA A 2 -40.55 -21.16 -7.26
CA ALA A 2 -39.08 -21.21 -7.26
C ALA A 2 -38.54 -20.38 -8.43
N ALA A 3 -37.67 -19.41 -8.14
CA ALA A 3 -37.03 -18.59 -9.17
C ALA A 3 -36.00 -19.43 -9.95
N PHE A 4 -35.97 -19.27 -11.27
CA PHE A 4 -34.96 -19.90 -12.12
C PHE A 4 -33.59 -19.29 -11.84
N VAL A 5 -32.61 -20.11 -11.43
CA VAL A 5 -31.24 -19.69 -11.16
C VAL A 5 -30.31 -20.26 -12.23
N ALA A 6 -29.92 -19.42 -13.19
CA ALA A 6 -28.88 -19.78 -14.15
C ALA A 6 -27.50 -19.76 -13.48
N LYS A 7 -26.81 -20.90 -13.45
CA LYS A 7 -25.44 -20.99 -12.93
C LYS A 7 -24.45 -20.44 -13.96
N ASN A 8 -23.91 -19.24 -13.73
CA ASN A 8 -22.82 -18.68 -14.53
C ASN A 8 -21.52 -18.65 -13.72
N ARG A 9 -20.71 -19.72 -13.83
CA ARG A 9 -19.47 -19.90 -13.07
C ARG A 9 -18.47 -18.77 -13.31
N ARG A 10 -18.31 -18.33 -14.56
CA ARG A 10 -17.35 -17.28 -14.93
C ARG A 10 -17.69 -15.98 -14.21
N THR A 11 -18.94 -15.52 -14.31
CA THR A 11 -19.38 -14.30 -13.65
C THR A 11 -19.25 -14.39 -12.13
N THR A 12 -19.54 -15.54 -11.53
CA THR A 12 -19.37 -15.74 -10.08
C THR A 12 -17.91 -15.57 -9.65
N LEU A 13 -16.97 -16.16 -10.37
CA LEU A 13 -15.53 -16.06 -10.05
C LEU A 13 -15.03 -14.63 -10.22
N GLU A 14 -15.35 -13.97 -11.34
CA GLU A 14 -14.93 -12.58 -11.59
C GLU A 14 -15.45 -11.63 -10.49
N ARG A 15 -16.67 -11.86 -9.97
CA ARG A 15 -17.21 -11.07 -8.86
C ARG A 15 -16.46 -11.32 -7.55
N ALA A 16 -16.12 -12.56 -7.25
CA ALA A 16 -15.34 -12.90 -6.06
C ALA A 16 -13.95 -12.26 -6.10
N GLU A 17 -13.27 -12.34 -7.25
CA GLU A 17 -11.96 -11.71 -7.48
C GLU A 17 -12.02 -10.18 -7.28
N LYS A 18 -13.03 -9.52 -7.85
CA LYS A 18 -13.25 -8.07 -7.68
C LYS A 18 -13.57 -7.69 -6.23
N PHE A 19 -14.27 -8.56 -5.49
CA PHE A 19 -14.66 -8.31 -4.11
C PHE A 19 -13.47 -8.26 -3.13
N VAL A 20 -12.37 -8.94 -3.46
CA VAL A 20 -11.13 -8.94 -2.65
C VAL A 20 -9.98 -8.16 -3.31
N SER A 21 -10.24 -7.51 -4.44
CA SER A 21 -9.21 -6.85 -5.23
C SER A 21 -8.60 -5.65 -4.51
N PRO A 22 -7.27 -5.44 -4.60
CA PRO A 22 -6.63 -4.19 -4.15
C PRO A 22 -6.83 -3.03 -5.15
N LEU A 23 -7.40 -3.29 -6.33
CA LEU A 23 -7.50 -2.32 -7.42
C LEU A 23 -8.95 -1.92 -7.74
N TYR A 24 -9.88 -2.87 -7.72
CA TYR A 24 -11.26 -2.64 -8.18
C TYR A 24 -12.23 -2.42 -7.02
N PHE A 25 -13.09 -1.40 -7.13
CA PHE A 25 -14.15 -1.10 -6.13
C PHE A 25 -13.61 -0.94 -4.71
N THR A 26 -12.43 -0.35 -4.55
CA THR A 26 -11.73 -0.27 -3.25
C THR A 26 -12.42 0.63 -2.23
N ASP A 27 -13.40 1.43 -2.67
CA ASP A 27 -14.32 2.22 -1.85
C ASP A 27 -15.39 1.35 -1.15
N VAL A 28 -15.78 0.23 -1.75
CA VAL A 28 -16.93 -0.57 -1.29
C VAL A 28 -16.67 -2.08 -1.14
N ASN A 29 -15.58 -2.61 -1.70
CA ASN A 29 -15.26 -4.03 -1.67
C ASN A 29 -14.79 -4.49 -0.27
N LEU A 30 -14.71 -5.81 -0.08
CA LEU A 30 -14.36 -6.37 1.23
C LEU A 30 -12.98 -5.92 1.69
N ARG A 31 -12.00 -5.94 0.79
CA ARG A 31 -10.62 -5.58 1.10
C ARG A 31 -10.50 -4.11 1.52
N GLY A 32 -11.13 -3.22 0.79
CA GLY A 32 -11.18 -1.79 1.06
C GLY A 32 -11.85 -1.47 2.39
N ARG A 33 -12.90 -2.20 2.75
CA ARG A 33 -13.54 -2.05 4.07
C ARG A 33 -12.66 -2.54 5.22
N LEU A 34 -11.98 -3.68 5.05
CA LEU A 34 -11.15 -4.28 6.11
C LEU A 34 -9.78 -3.59 6.27
N PHE A 35 -9.20 -3.09 5.17
CA PHE A 35 -7.84 -2.56 5.12
C PHE A 35 -7.77 -1.13 4.54
N GLY A 36 -8.88 -0.39 4.60
CA GLY A 36 -8.97 0.98 4.07
C GLY A 36 -8.40 2.05 5.00
N ALA A 37 -8.22 1.72 6.29
CA ALA A 37 -7.59 2.64 7.24
C ALA A 37 -6.17 2.97 6.79
N ARG A 38 -5.92 4.26 6.56
CA ARG A 38 -4.63 4.80 6.13
C ARG A 38 -4.34 6.06 6.92
N CYS A 39 -3.09 6.23 7.31
CA CYS A 39 -2.59 7.48 7.85
C CYS A 39 -1.71 8.14 6.76
N PRO A 40 -1.92 9.43 6.42
CA PRO A 40 -0.97 10.13 5.58
C PRO A 40 0.40 10.14 6.27
N VAL A 41 1.47 10.04 5.47
CA VAL A 41 2.82 10.23 5.99
C VAL A 41 2.99 11.71 6.25
N ASP A 42 3.18 12.08 7.52
CA ASP A 42 3.26 13.48 7.96
C ASP A 42 4.56 14.14 7.48
N SER A 43 5.71 13.48 7.71
CA SER A 43 7.00 13.92 7.22
C SER A 43 7.96 12.76 7.03
N LEU A 44 8.86 12.90 6.05
CA LEU A 44 10.00 12.01 5.84
C LEU A 44 11.26 12.85 5.76
N SER A 45 12.34 12.30 6.27
CA SER A 45 13.64 12.94 6.21
C SER A 45 14.74 11.89 6.05
N TYR A 46 15.82 12.26 5.36
CA TYR A 46 16.92 11.35 5.03
C TYR A 46 18.28 11.98 5.33
N PHE A 47 19.26 11.11 5.57
CA PHE A 47 20.66 11.47 5.68
C PHE A 47 21.48 10.46 4.86
N LEU A 48 22.25 10.96 3.91
CA LEU A 48 23.11 10.13 3.05
C LEU A 48 24.53 10.13 3.61
N THR A 49 25.12 8.94 3.75
CA THR A 49 26.49 8.75 4.23
C THR A 49 27.27 7.86 3.25
N PRO A 50 28.57 8.13 3.01
CA PRO A 50 29.40 7.30 2.13
C PRO A 50 29.74 5.94 2.75
N SER A 51 29.60 5.77 4.06
CA SER A 51 29.96 4.54 4.79
C SER A 51 28.91 4.17 5.83
N ARG A 52 28.93 2.90 6.27
CA ARG A 52 28.12 2.43 7.38
C ARG A 52 28.59 3.09 8.68
N ILE A 53 27.64 3.61 9.45
CA ILE A 53 27.89 4.27 10.74
C ILE A 53 27.08 3.57 11.85
N PRO A 54 27.52 3.65 13.12
CA PRO A 54 26.74 3.17 14.26
C PRO A 54 25.42 3.93 14.44
N TYR A 55 24.41 3.28 15.02
CA TYR A 55 23.10 3.87 15.27
C TYR A 55 23.17 5.15 16.11
N GLU A 56 23.99 5.13 17.16
CA GLU A 56 24.17 6.27 18.08
C GLU A 56 24.73 7.52 17.40
N GLU A 57 25.45 7.33 16.28
CA GLU A 57 25.94 8.42 15.46
C GLU A 57 24.91 8.86 14.41
N ALA A 58 24.14 7.92 13.86
CA ALA A 58 23.14 8.17 12.82
C ALA A 58 21.99 9.05 13.32
N VAL A 59 21.50 8.80 14.53
CA VAL A 59 20.37 9.56 15.13
C VAL A 59 20.72 11.01 15.46
N LYS A 60 22.00 11.36 15.49
CA LYS A 60 22.49 12.72 15.79
C LYS A 60 22.74 13.57 14.54
N ARG A 61 22.51 13.03 13.34
CA ARG A 61 22.79 13.72 12.08
C ARG A 61 21.65 14.65 11.70
N ASP A 62 21.98 15.60 10.83
CA ASP A 62 21.00 16.49 10.22
C ASP A 62 20.31 15.79 9.07
N PHE A 63 19.01 15.55 9.23
CA PHE A 63 18.18 14.95 8.19
C PHE A 63 17.54 16.04 7.33
N LYS A 64 17.61 15.86 6.01
CA LYS A 64 16.95 16.73 5.03
C LYS A 64 15.58 16.16 4.68
N ALA A 65 14.62 17.01 4.34
CA ALA A 65 13.29 16.56 3.92
C ALA A 65 13.36 15.61 2.71
N ALA A 66 12.56 14.55 2.74
CA ALA A 66 12.41 13.55 1.68
C ALA A 66 10.93 13.39 1.31
N LYS A 67 10.68 12.81 0.14
CA LYS A 67 9.34 12.51 -0.36
C LYS A 67 9.23 11.04 -0.77
N VAL A 68 8.00 10.52 -0.72
CA VAL A 68 7.70 9.19 -1.23
C VAL A 68 7.98 9.16 -2.73
N GLY A 69 8.81 8.21 -3.16
CA GLY A 69 9.24 8.07 -4.55
C GLY A 69 10.62 8.65 -4.85
N ASP A 70 11.26 9.33 -3.89
CA ASP A 70 12.67 9.74 -4.04
C ASP A 70 13.59 8.52 -4.14
N SER A 71 14.61 8.63 -5.01
CA SER A 71 15.62 7.61 -5.23
C SER A 71 16.96 8.03 -4.62
N PHE A 72 17.66 7.12 -3.98
CA PHE A 72 18.91 7.40 -3.27
C PHE A 72 19.97 6.34 -3.53
N GLY A 73 21.24 6.76 -3.46
CA GLY A 73 22.40 5.88 -3.58
C GLY A 73 22.64 5.36 -5.01
N PRO A 74 23.84 4.84 -5.29
CA PRO A 74 24.09 4.03 -6.48
C PRO A 74 23.43 2.64 -6.31
N THR A 75 22.94 2.08 -7.42
CA THR A 75 22.39 0.71 -7.49
C THR A 75 23.46 -0.35 -7.25
#